data_AF-A0A9D1ZUN3-F1
#
_entry.id   AF-A0A9D1ZUN3-F1
#
_cell.length_a   1.000
_cell.length_b   1.000
_cell.length_c   1.000
_cell.angle_alpha   90.00
_cell.angle_beta   90.00
_cell.angle_gamma   90.00
#
_symmetry.space_group_name_H-M   'P 1'
#
loop_
_entity.id
_entity.type
_entity.pdbx_description
1 polymer ?
#
loop_
_entity_poly.entity_id
_entity_poly.type
_entity_poly.pdbx_seq_one_letter_code
_entity_poly.pdbx_strand_id
1 'polypeptide(L)'
;MFAQMKQVYAMTREQDPNIPWILALIFFGTVLVFLLIGLLLKNWITFLLIGIPLGILFAVMVLSRRAEKAAFAQLEGQPGRSGAALSTLRRGWIFEQQPVAANKSQDVVFRAIGRPGIVLVTEGPTGRVNGLVQKEKLKYAKIVPTVPVTVINTGHAEGQVELKQLTRTMNKLPKKLTQQEMHQVANRIDSLSKHNNMLNAIPKGIDPMRMRPDRRGMR
;
A
#
# COMPACT_ATOMS: atom_id res chain seq x y z
N MET A 1 -11.43 15.26 -20.02
CA MET A 1 -12.30 15.06 -18.84
C MET A 1 -13.42 14.04 -19.05
N PHE A 2 -14.27 14.16 -20.08
CA PHE A 2 -15.38 13.19 -20.30
C PHE A 2 -14.91 11.73 -20.51
N ALA A 3 -13.76 11.51 -21.13
CA ALA A 3 -13.17 10.19 -21.31
C ALA A 3 -12.68 9.55 -19.98
N GLN A 4 -12.13 10.35 -19.06
CA GLN A 4 -11.71 9.87 -17.73
C GLN A 4 -12.93 9.47 -16.88
N MET A 5 -14.01 10.24 -16.93
CA MET A 5 -15.26 9.86 -16.24
C MET A 5 -15.88 8.59 -16.83
N LYS A 6 -15.85 8.41 -18.16
CA LYS A 6 -16.31 7.18 -18.82
C LYS A 6 -15.47 5.97 -18.43
N GLN A 7 -14.16 6.14 -18.30
CA GLN A 7 -13.23 5.07 -17.95
C GLN A 7 -13.38 4.66 -16.48
N VAL A 8 -13.55 5.61 -15.56
CA VAL A 8 -13.88 5.33 -14.15
C VAL A 8 -15.24 4.64 -14.03
N TYR A 9 -16.24 5.05 -14.81
CA TYR A 9 -17.56 4.41 -14.85
C TYR A 9 -17.51 2.98 -15.40
N ALA A 10 -16.74 2.73 -16.47
CA ALA A 10 -16.55 1.40 -17.03
C ALA A 10 -15.81 0.46 -16.05
N MET A 11 -14.73 0.95 -15.43
CA MET A 11 -13.93 0.20 -14.45
C MET A 11 -14.73 -0.12 -13.17
N THR A 12 -15.67 0.75 -12.80
CA THR A 12 -16.57 0.55 -11.66
C THR A 12 -17.71 -0.43 -12.00
N ARG A 13 -18.23 -0.39 -13.24
CA ARG A 13 -19.26 -1.31 -13.72
C ARG A 13 -18.75 -2.74 -13.91
N GLU A 14 -17.47 -2.92 -14.24
CA GLU A 14 -16.84 -4.24 -14.36
C GLU A 14 -16.72 -4.98 -13.03
N GLN A 15 -16.55 -4.26 -11.92
CA GLN A 15 -16.36 -4.86 -10.60
C GLN A 15 -17.68 -5.07 -9.82
N ASP A 16 -18.68 -4.22 -10.00
CA ASP A 16 -19.91 -4.28 -9.21
C ASP A 16 -21.11 -3.86 -10.10
N PRO A 17 -21.74 -4.82 -10.81
CA PRO A 17 -22.75 -4.54 -11.85
C PRO A 17 -24.05 -3.91 -11.30
N ASN A 18 -24.23 -3.94 -9.98
CA ASN A 18 -25.38 -3.37 -9.29
C ASN A 18 -25.21 -1.89 -8.91
N ILE A 19 -24.00 -1.31 -9.06
CA ILE A 19 -23.74 0.10 -8.73
C ILE A 19 -24.72 1.07 -9.39
N PRO A 20 -25.07 1.00 -10.69
CA PRO A 20 -26.02 1.94 -11.28
C PRO A 20 -27.40 1.89 -10.62
N TRP A 21 -27.86 0.69 -10.23
CA TRP A 21 -29.14 0.50 -9.53
C TRP A 21 -29.10 1.05 -8.10
N ILE A 22 -27.99 0.84 -7.38
CA ILE A 22 -27.81 1.35 -6.03
C ILE A 22 -27.75 2.88 -6.03
N LEU A 23 -27.03 3.48 -6.99
CA LEU A 23 -26.94 4.93 -7.12
C LEU A 23 -28.28 5.54 -7.51
N ALA A 24 -29.03 4.91 -8.44
CA ALA A 24 -30.38 5.32 -8.77
C ALA A 24 -31.28 5.25 -7.53
N LEU A 25 -31.24 4.16 -6.77
CA LEU A 25 -32.04 4.00 -5.55
C LEU A 25 -31.71 5.07 -4.50
N ILE A 26 -30.44 5.39 -4.28
CA ILE A 26 -30.03 6.45 -3.33
C ILE A 26 -30.48 7.83 -3.81
N PHE A 27 -30.31 8.13 -5.11
CA PHE A 27 -30.73 9.39 -5.67
C PHE A 27 -32.25 9.57 -5.59
N PHE A 28 -33.01 8.63 -6.13
CA PHE A 28 -34.47 8.68 -6.12
C PHE A 28 -35.04 8.57 -4.71
N GLY A 29 -34.44 7.75 -3.84
CA GLY A 29 -34.82 7.65 -2.43
C GLY A 29 -34.63 8.98 -1.69
N THR A 30 -33.50 9.66 -1.90
CA THR A 30 -33.25 10.97 -1.28
C THR A 30 -34.21 12.03 -1.81
N VAL A 31 -34.39 12.11 -3.12
CA VAL A 31 -35.31 13.08 -3.75
C VAL A 31 -36.76 12.82 -3.30
N LEU A 32 -37.17 11.56 -3.18
CA LEU A 32 -38.51 11.18 -2.71
C LEU A 32 -38.74 11.57 -1.25
N VAL A 33 -37.74 11.38 -0.37
CA VAL A 33 -37.83 11.82 1.04
C VAL A 33 -37.99 13.35 1.11
N PHE A 34 -37.18 14.10 0.38
CA PHE A 34 -37.30 15.57 0.35
C PHE A 34 -38.62 16.04 -0.26
N LEU A 35 -39.13 15.35 -1.28
CA LEU A 35 -40.42 15.65 -1.89
C LEU A 35 -41.59 15.40 -0.92
N LEU A 36 -41.58 14.29 -0.17
CA LEU A 36 -42.59 14.00 0.85
C LEU A 36 -42.58 15.03 1.98
N ILE A 37 -41.39 15.42 2.46
CA ILE A 37 -41.23 16.48 3.47
C ILE A 37 -41.75 17.82 2.92
N GLY A 38 -41.40 18.14 1.67
CA GLY A 38 -41.86 19.35 1.00
C GLY A 38 -43.37 19.42 0.80
N LEU A 39 -44.02 18.28 0.52
CA LEU A 39 -45.48 18.17 0.43
C LEU A 39 -46.14 18.38 1.80
N LEU A 40 -45.60 17.79 2.87
CA LEU A 40 -46.10 17.99 4.24
C LEU A 40 -46.04 19.47 4.66
N LEU A 41 -44.97 20.17 4.28
CA LEU A 41 -44.74 21.57 4.63
C LEU A 41 -45.37 22.55 3.62
N LYS A 42 -46.13 22.06 2.63
CA LYS A 42 -46.70 22.84 1.51
C LYS A 42 -45.68 23.69 0.74
N ASN A 43 -44.39 23.36 0.84
CA ASN A 43 -43.29 24.04 0.17
C ASN A 43 -42.42 23.07 -0.64
N TRP A 44 -43.09 22.29 -1.48
CA TRP A 44 -42.46 21.23 -2.26
C TRP A 44 -41.36 21.74 -3.20
N ILE A 45 -41.48 22.95 -3.74
CA ILE A 45 -40.50 23.54 -4.68
C ILE A 45 -39.14 23.76 -4.01
N THR A 46 -39.10 24.40 -2.82
CA THR A 46 -37.84 24.64 -2.12
C THR A 46 -37.16 23.35 -1.67
N PHE A 47 -37.95 22.38 -1.19
CA PHE A 47 -37.40 21.09 -0.76
C PHE A 47 -36.90 20.24 -1.93
N LEU A 48 -37.52 20.34 -3.10
CA LEU A 48 -37.05 19.66 -4.32
C LEU A 48 -35.76 20.31 -4.85
N LEU A 49 -35.68 21.64 -4.83
CA LEU A 49 -34.47 22.40 -5.18
C LEU A 49 -33.27 22.02 -4.30
N ILE A 50 -33.49 21.73 -3.02
CA ILE A 50 -32.45 21.28 -2.08
C ILE A 50 -32.20 19.76 -2.19
N GLY A 51 -33.25 18.98 -2.41
CA GLY A 51 -33.21 17.53 -2.45
C GLY A 51 -32.44 16.97 -3.64
N ILE A 52 -32.51 17.62 -4.81
CA ILE A 52 -31.74 17.22 -6.00
C ILE A 52 -30.22 17.29 -5.76
N PRO A 53 -29.61 18.44 -5.39
CA PRO A 53 -28.17 18.51 -5.17
C PRO A 53 -27.72 17.63 -4.01
N LEU A 54 -28.52 17.48 -2.95
CA LEU A 54 -28.21 16.55 -1.86
C LEU A 54 -28.26 15.09 -2.31
N GLY A 55 -29.24 14.70 -3.14
CA GLY A 55 -29.32 13.35 -3.71
C GLY A 55 -28.10 13.02 -4.56
N ILE A 56 -27.62 13.97 -5.37
CA ILE A 56 -26.37 13.83 -6.14
C ILE A 56 -25.18 13.67 -5.19
N LEU A 57 -25.09 14.51 -4.15
CA LEU A 57 -24.00 14.45 -3.16
C LEU A 57 -23.93 13.09 -2.47
N PHE A 58 -25.07 12.56 -2.00
CA PHE A 58 -25.12 11.24 -1.38
C PHE A 58 -24.76 10.11 -2.33
N ALA A 59 -25.20 10.18 -3.59
CA ALA A 59 -24.83 9.21 -4.62
C ALA A 59 -23.30 9.22 -4.85
N VAL A 60 -22.69 10.39 -5.00
CA VAL A 60 -21.23 10.54 -5.16
C VAL A 60 -20.46 10.05 -3.93
N MET A 61 -20.96 10.32 -2.73
CA MET A 61 -20.32 9.86 -1.49
C MET A 61 -20.29 8.34 -1.40
N VAL A 62 -21.39 7.67 -1.75
CA VAL A 62 -21.47 6.20 -1.74
C VAL A 62 -20.63 5.60 -2.88
N LEU A 63 -20.64 6.22 -4.06
CA LEU A 63 -19.78 5.81 -5.18
C LEU A 63 -18.29 5.86 -4.77
N SER A 64 -17.84 6.96 -4.16
CA SER A 64 -16.45 7.11 -3.70
C SER A 64 -16.05 6.01 -2.71
N ARG A 65 -16.89 5.75 -1.70
CA ARG A 65 -16.65 4.67 -0.73
C ARG A 65 -16.61 3.27 -1.35
N ARG A 66 -17.41 3.01 -2.39
CA ARG A 66 -17.41 1.72 -3.10
C ARG A 66 -16.23 1.61 -4.08
N ALA A 67 -15.88 2.69 -4.76
CA ALA A 67 -14.73 2.75 -5.66
C ALA A 67 -13.42 2.49 -4.91
N GLU A 68 -13.26 3.05 -3.70
CA GLU A 68 -12.12 2.72 -2.84
C GLU A 68 -12.05 1.21 -2.58
N LYS A 69 -13.16 0.58 -2.16
CA LYS A 69 -13.21 -0.87 -1.93
C LYS A 69 -12.87 -1.68 -3.17
N ALA A 70 -13.41 -1.31 -4.34
CA ALA A 70 -13.15 -2.00 -5.60
C ALA A 70 -11.70 -1.82 -6.07
N ALA A 71 -11.11 -0.63 -5.90
CA ALA A 71 -9.71 -0.39 -6.19
C ALA A 71 -8.79 -1.24 -5.30
N PHE A 72 -9.12 -1.38 -4.00
CA PHE A 72 -8.41 -2.30 -3.11
C PHE A 72 -8.56 -3.77 -3.55
N ALA A 73 -9.77 -4.20 -3.96
CA ALA A 73 -10.00 -5.56 -4.45
C ALA A 73 -9.23 -5.87 -5.75
N GLN A 74 -9.05 -4.90 -6.65
CA GLN A 74 -8.23 -5.07 -7.86
C GLN A 74 -6.74 -5.20 -7.54
N LEU A 75 -6.27 -4.53 -6.49
CA LEU A 75 -4.90 -4.67 -5.99
C LEU A 75 -4.67 -6.01 -5.28
N GLU A 76 -5.73 -6.70 -4.83
CA GLU A 76 -5.62 -7.95 -4.08
C GLU A 76 -5.15 -9.15 -4.93
N GLY A 77 -5.25 -9.10 -6.26
CA GLY A 77 -4.92 -10.20 -7.17
C GLY A 77 -3.54 -10.15 -7.84
N GLN A 78 -2.76 -9.08 -7.65
CA GLN A 78 -1.44 -8.94 -8.27
C GLN A 78 -0.28 -9.22 -7.29
N PRO A 79 0.76 -9.96 -7.70
CA PRO A 79 1.96 -10.17 -6.88
C PRO A 79 2.67 -8.83 -6.61
N GLY A 80 2.96 -8.55 -5.34
CA GLY A 80 3.57 -7.29 -4.88
C GLY A 80 2.60 -6.29 -4.22
N ARG A 81 1.34 -6.69 -4.02
CA ARG A 81 0.26 -5.91 -3.38
C ARG A 81 0.59 -5.40 -1.97
N SER A 82 1.40 -6.14 -1.22
CA SER A 82 1.78 -5.74 0.14
C SER A 82 2.73 -4.53 0.10
N GLY A 83 3.61 -4.45 -0.89
CA GLY A 83 4.48 -3.29 -1.12
C GLY A 83 3.69 -2.03 -1.48
N ALA A 84 2.64 -2.16 -2.30
CA ALA A 84 1.73 -1.07 -2.61
C ALA A 84 0.91 -0.63 -1.38
N ALA A 85 0.43 -1.56 -0.55
CA ALA A 85 -0.26 -1.23 0.70
C ALA A 85 0.66 -0.47 1.68
N LEU A 86 1.94 -0.82 1.72
CA LEU A 86 2.94 -0.10 2.53
C LEU A 86 3.16 1.35 2.07
N SER A 87 2.93 1.67 0.79
CA SER A 87 3.02 3.06 0.31
C SER A 87 1.98 4.01 0.92
N THR A 88 0.89 3.46 1.46
CA THR A 88 -0.17 4.22 2.15
C THR A 88 0.17 4.51 3.62
N LEU A 89 1.29 3.99 4.14
CA LEU A 89 1.73 4.26 5.50
C LEU A 89 2.00 5.76 5.70
N ARG A 90 1.59 6.27 6.86
CA ARG A 90 1.76 7.67 7.24
C ARG A 90 3.24 8.00 7.50
N ARG A 91 3.53 9.32 7.54
CA ARG A 91 4.84 9.91 7.88
C ARG A 91 5.43 9.29 9.17
N GLY A 92 6.70 8.91 9.13
CA GLY A 92 7.43 8.30 10.27
C GLY A 92 7.79 6.83 10.10
N TRP A 93 7.47 6.24 8.93
CA TRP A 93 7.95 4.94 8.51
C TRP A 93 8.92 5.10 7.34
N ILE A 94 10.00 4.33 7.35
CA ILE A 94 10.91 4.15 6.23
C ILE A 94 10.60 2.78 5.63
N PHE A 95 10.07 2.75 4.41
CA PHE A 95 9.72 1.52 3.71
C PHE A 95 10.43 1.47 2.37
N GLU A 96 10.79 0.27 1.94
CA GLU A 96 11.34 0.02 0.60
C GLU A 96 10.25 -0.60 -0.26
N GLN A 97 10.05 -0.05 -1.46
CA GLN A 97 9.08 -0.57 -2.42
C GLN A 97 9.51 -1.91 -3.02
N GLN A 98 10.82 -2.22 -2.96
CA GLN A 98 11.35 -3.48 -3.44
C GLN A 98 11.26 -4.55 -2.33
N PRO A 99 10.86 -5.79 -2.65
CA PRO A 99 10.86 -6.87 -1.68
C PRO A 99 12.31 -7.20 -1.29
N VAL A 100 12.53 -7.39 0.01
CA VAL A 100 13.86 -7.75 0.54
C VAL A 100 14.21 -9.19 0.21
N ALA A 101 13.21 -10.06 0.15
CA ALA A 101 13.35 -11.44 -0.28
C ALA A 101 12.14 -11.83 -1.14
N ALA A 102 12.41 -12.60 -2.20
CA ALA A 102 11.40 -13.16 -3.08
C ALA A 102 11.77 -14.61 -3.42
N ASN A 103 10.76 -15.47 -3.58
CA ASN A 103 10.93 -16.85 -4.05
C ASN A 103 10.39 -17.03 -5.47
N LYS A 104 10.80 -18.10 -6.16
CA LYS A 104 10.28 -18.49 -7.49
C LYS A 104 8.76 -18.67 -7.51
N SER A 105 8.18 -18.99 -6.36
CA SER A 105 6.73 -19.12 -6.13
C SER A 105 6.01 -17.78 -5.92
N GLN A 106 6.66 -16.65 -6.22
CA GLN A 106 6.13 -15.28 -6.04
C GLN A 106 5.79 -14.90 -4.59
N ASP A 107 6.26 -15.66 -3.60
CA ASP A 107 6.19 -15.23 -2.21
C ASP A 107 7.21 -14.11 -1.97
N VAL A 108 6.78 -13.03 -1.35
CA VAL A 108 7.62 -11.84 -1.12
C VAL A 108 7.60 -11.39 0.33
N VAL A 109 8.72 -10.83 0.77
CA VAL A 109 8.88 -10.23 2.09
C VAL A 109 9.30 -8.79 1.92
N PHE A 110 8.48 -7.88 2.43
CA PHE A 110 8.77 -6.46 2.48
C PHE A 110 9.26 -6.04 3.85
N ARG A 111 10.07 -4.98 3.88
CA ARG A 111 10.59 -4.39 5.11
C ARG A 111 10.05 -2.98 5.29
N ALA A 112 9.55 -2.73 6.49
CA ALA A 112 9.25 -1.40 6.99
C ALA A 112 10.00 -1.17 8.29
N ILE A 113 10.63 -0.01 8.43
CA ILE A 113 11.36 0.42 9.61
C ILE A 113 10.60 1.59 10.21
N GLY A 114 10.29 1.51 11.50
CA GLY A 114 9.59 2.58 12.21
C GLY A 114 9.97 2.60 13.68
N ARG A 115 9.27 3.44 14.45
CA ARG A 115 9.44 3.50 15.92
C ARG A 115 9.20 2.17 16.64
N PRO A 116 8.36 1.25 16.15
CA PRO A 116 8.26 -0.08 16.73
C PRO A 116 9.47 -0.99 16.49
N GLY A 117 10.40 -0.61 15.59
CA GLY A 117 11.52 -1.43 15.14
C GLY A 117 11.39 -1.85 13.69
N ILE A 118 11.88 -3.04 13.37
CA ILE A 118 11.82 -3.64 12.02
C ILE A 118 10.55 -4.47 11.94
N VAL A 119 9.71 -4.18 10.95
CA VAL A 119 8.51 -4.94 10.65
C VAL A 119 8.68 -5.60 9.29
N LEU A 120 8.65 -6.93 9.29
CA LEU A 120 8.65 -7.76 8.08
C LEU A 120 7.21 -8.07 7.71
N VAL A 121 6.80 -7.65 6.52
CA VAL A 121 5.46 -7.89 6.00
C VAL A 121 5.55 -8.94 4.91
N THR A 122 4.87 -10.06 5.09
CA THR A 122 4.96 -11.19 4.17
C THR A 122 3.74 -11.26 3.26
N GLU A 123 3.97 -11.66 2.02
CA GLU A 123 2.93 -11.92 1.03
C GLU A 123 3.03 -13.37 0.57
N GLY A 124 2.00 -14.15 0.89
CA GLY A 124 1.92 -15.57 0.52
C GLY A 124 1.43 -16.45 1.67
N PRO A 125 1.24 -17.76 1.44
CA PRO A 125 0.81 -18.69 2.47
C PRO A 125 1.85 -18.80 3.60
N THR A 126 1.42 -18.63 4.85
CA THR A 126 2.30 -18.58 6.06
C THR A 126 3.36 -19.69 6.10
N GLY A 127 2.99 -20.94 5.77
CA GLY A 127 3.92 -22.07 5.79
C GLY A 127 5.08 -21.93 4.81
N ARG A 128 4.85 -21.32 3.63
CA ARG A 128 5.87 -21.17 2.58
C ARG A 128 6.77 -19.97 2.83
N VAL A 129 6.19 -18.86 3.33
CA VAL A 129 6.95 -17.62 3.55
C VAL A 129 7.79 -17.67 4.83
N ASN A 130 7.46 -18.54 5.78
CA ASN A 130 8.22 -18.71 7.02
C ASN A 130 9.72 -18.95 6.77
N GLY A 131 10.08 -19.72 5.75
CA GLY A 131 11.49 -19.96 5.42
C GLY A 131 12.24 -18.68 5.03
N LEU A 132 11.59 -17.77 4.27
CA LEU A 132 12.16 -16.46 3.91
C LEU A 132 12.25 -15.54 5.14
N VAL A 133 11.21 -15.53 5.96
CA VAL A 133 11.16 -14.72 7.19
C VAL A 133 12.28 -15.09 8.15
N GLN A 134 12.52 -16.38 8.38
CA GLN A 134 13.56 -16.81 9.32
C GLN A 134 14.96 -16.42 8.83
N LYS A 135 15.22 -16.53 7.52
CA LYS A 135 16.48 -16.07 6.93
C LYS A 135 16.71 -14.57 7.16
N GLU A 136 15.68 -13.76 6.91
CA GLU A 136 15.76 -12.32 7.15
C GLU A 136 15.87 -11.98 8.65
N LYS A 137 15.14 -12.67 9.53
CA LYS A 137 15.23 -12.48 10.97
C LYS A 137 16.64 -12.77 11.49
N LEU A 138 17.27 -13.86 11.04
CA LEU A 138 18.66 -14.19 11.40
C LEU A 138 19.66 -13.15 10.88
N LYS A 139 19.42 -12.61 9.67
CA LYS A 139 20.25 -11.54 9.10
C LYS A 139 20.14 -10.26 9.93
N TYR A 140 18.94 -9.83 10.29
CA TYR A 140 18.76 -8.64 11.14
C TYR A 140 19.25 -8.84 12.56
N ALA A 141 19.10 -10.03 13.14
CA ALA A 141 19.63 -10.34 14.46
C ALA A 141 21.16 -10.16 14.53
N LYS A 142 21.89 -10.42 13.43
CA LYS A 142 23.34 -10.18 13.33
C LYS A 142 23.68 -8.70 13.15
N ILE A 143 22.88 -7.97 12.39
CA ILE A 143 23.14 -6.56 12.03
C ILE A 143 22.74 -5.60 13.16
N VAL A 144 21.58 -5.84 13.78
CA VAL A 144 20.94 -4.98 14.79
C VAL A 144 20.30 -5.82 15.89
N PRO A 145 21.11 -6.42 16.80
CA PRO A 145 20.63 -7.36 17.82
C PRO A 145 19.65 -6.75 18.83
N THR A 146 19.79 -5.45 19.13
CA THR A 146 18.97 -4.75 20.12
C THR A 146 17.58 -4.37 19.59
N VAL A 147 17.36 -4.42 18.28
CA VAL A 147 16.13 -3.93 17.65
C VAL A 147 15.11 -5.06 17.52
N PRO A 148 13.85 -4.87 17.98
CA PRO A 148 12.80 -5.86 17.79
C PRO A 148 12.48 -6.07 16.30
N VAL A 149 12.39 -7.34 15.89
CA VAL A 149 11.91 -7.74 14.56
C VAL A 149 10.54 -8.38 14.70
N THR A 150 9.51 -7.69 14.21
CA THR A 150 8.12 -8.16 14.22
C THR A 150 7.75 -8.66 12.83
N VAL A 151 6.99 -9.75 12.74
CA VAL A 151 6.54 -10.32 11.47
C VAL A 151 5.03 -10.18 11.39
N ILE A 152 4.52 -9.66 10.28
CA ILE A 152 3.09 -9.58 9.97
C ILE A 152 2.86 -10.37 8.69
N ASN A 153 2.04 -11.41 8.78
CA ASN A 153 1.67 -12.19 7.61
C ASN A 153 0.43 -11.58 6.97
N THR A 154 0.49 -11.29 5.67
CA THR A 154 -0.64 -10.72 4.95
C THR A 154 -1.34 -11.77 4.09
N GLY A 155 -2.67 -11.67 4.04
CA GLY A 155 -3.54 -12.57 3.28
C GLY A 155 -4.89 -12.73 3.97
N HIS A 156 -5.63 -13.75 3.54
CA HIS A 156 -7.02 -14.01 3.98
C HIS A 156 -7.17 -15.28 4.82
N ALA A 157 -6.08 -16.02 5.04
CA ALA A 157 -6.12 -17.22 5.87
C ALA A 157 -6.11 -16.89 7.36
N GLU A 158 -6.45 -17.87 8.20
CA GLU A 158 -6.41 -17.73 9.65
C GLU A 158 -5.00 -17.34 10.14
N GLY A 159 -4.95 -16.35 11.03
CA GLY A 159 -3.69 -15.77 11.52
C GLY A 159 -2.99 -14.81 10.55
N GLN A 160 -3.57 -14.52 9.38
CA GLN A 160 -3.10 -13.48 8.47
C GLN A 160 -3.87 -12.17 8.65
N VAL A 161 -3.22 -11.05 8.35
CA VAL A 161 -3.78 -9.70 8.42
C VAL A 161 -4.14 -9.25 7.01
N GLU A 162 -5.40 -8.88 6.80
CA GLU A 162 -5.84 -8.30 5.54
C GLU A 162 -5.10 -7.00 5.22
N LEU A 163 -4.86 -6.74 3.93
CA LEU A 163 -4.15 -5.54 3.48
C LEU A 163 -4.80 -4.24 3.97
N LYS A 164 -6.13 -4.17 4.00
CA LYS A 164 -6.89 -3.03 4.53
C LYS A 164 -6.60 -2.75 6.00
N GLN A 165 -6.28 -3.79 6.76
CA GLN A 165 -6.03 -3.72 8.20
C GLN A 165 -4.55 -3.55 8.53
N LEU A 166 -3.65 -3.83 7.58
CA LEU A 166 -2.19 -3.77 7.75
C LEU A 166 -1.72 -2.45 8.36
N THR A 167 -2.12 -1.32 7.80
CA THR A 167 -1.75 0.02 8.30
C THR A 167 -2.22 0.26 9.74
N ARG A 168 -3.42 -0.24 10.09
CA ARG A 168 -3.94 -0.12 11.47
C ARG A 168 -3.15 -1.00 12.43
N THR A 169 -2.82 -2.23 12.03
CA THR A 169 -2.05 -3.17 12.84
C THR A 169 -0.63 -2.67 13.07
N MET A 170 0.05 -2.17 12.03
CA MET A 170 1.40 -1.62 12.16
C MET A 170 1.45 -0.41 13.09
N ASN A 171 0.46 0.48 13.03
CA ASN A 171 0.40 1.67 13.90
C ASN A 171 0.08 1.35 15.36
N LYS A 172 -0.50 0.19 15.66
CA LYS A 172 -0.78 -0.27 17.02
C LYS A 172 0.44 -0.89 17.71
N LEU A 173 1.51 -1.17 16.98
CA LEU A 173 2.71 -1.78 17.56
C LEU A 173 3.35 -0.84 18.60
N PRO A 174 3.88 -1.40 19.71
CA PRO A 174 4.50 -0.61 20.76
C PRO A 174 5.75 0.09 20.23
N LYS A 175 5.87 1.39 20.50
CA LYS A 175 7.02 2.20 20.10
C LYS A 175 8.19 1.87 21.02
N LYS A 176 9.21 1.18 20.51
CA LYS A 176 10.41 0.80 21.28
C LYS A 176 11.63 1.67 20.96
N LEU A 177 11.60 2.38 19.83
CA LEU A 177 12.68 3.25 19.36
C LEU A 177 12.23 4.71 19.31
N THR A 178 13.20 5.59 19.56
CA THR A 178 13.13 7.00 19.22
C THR A 178 13.26 7.21 17.71
N GLN A 179 12.93 8.42 17.23
CA GLN A 179 13.12 8.77 15.80
C GLN A 179 14.60 8.70 15.40
N GLN A 180 15.50 9.16 16.25
CA GLN A 180 16.95 9.16 15.96
C GLN A 180 17.50 7.74 15.86
N GLU A 181 17.17 6.87 16.81
CA GLU A 181 17.56 5.45 16.77
C GLU A 181 17.00 4.75 15.52
N MET A 182 15.75 5.05 15.16
CA MET A 182 15.12 4.50 13.96
C MET A 182 15.93 4.86 12.69
N HIS A 183 16.36 6.11 12.54
CA HIS A 183 17.20 6.53 11.42
C HIS A 183 18.60 5.89 11.45
N GLN A 184 19.22 5.73 12.63
CA GLN A 184 20.50 5.03 12.76
C GLN A 184 20.39 3.56 12.35
N VAL A 185 19.30 2.89 12.74
CA VAL A 185 19.02 1.50 12.35
C VAL A 185 18.83 1.39 10.84
N ALA A 186 18.05 2.28 10.24
CA ALA A 186 17.87 2.31 8.78
C ALA A 186 19.20 2.50 8.04
N ASN A 187 20.03 3.46 8.48
CA ASN A 187 21.33 3.73 7.87
C ASN A 187 22.31 2.56 8.00
N ARG A 188 22.32 1.88 9.16
CA ARG A 188 23.15 0.69 9.39
C ARG A 188 22.73 -0.48 8.50
N ILE A 189 21.43 -0.68 8.33
CA ILE A 189 20.90 -1.73 7.46
C ILE A 189 21.24 -1.41 5.99
N ASP A 190 21.05 -0.17 5.55
CA ASP A 190 21.35 0.26 4.19
C ASP A 190 22.84 0.07 3.86
N SER A 191 23.74 0.55 4.74
CA SER A 191 25.19 0.43 4.52
C SER A 191 25.68 -1.02 4.45
N LEU A 192 25.19 -1.88 5.34
CA LEU A 192 25.56 -3.31 5.36
C LEU A 192 24.87 -4.11 4.25
N SER A 193 23.69 -3.67 3.78
CA SER A 193 23.03 -4.28 2.63
C SER A 193 23.78 -3.98 1.32
N LYS A 194 24.33 -2.76 1.17
CA LYS A 194 25.19 -2.38 0.05
C LYS A 194 26.51 -3.15 0.04
N HIS A 195 27.08 -3.43 1.22
CA HIS A 195 28.31 -4.20 1.35
C HIS A 195 28.14 -5.69 1.01
N ASN A 196 26.99 -6.29 1.35
CA ASN A 196 26.68 -7.68 1.01
C ASN A 196 26.23 -7.88 -0.46
N ASN A 197 25.80 -6.81 -1.15
CA ASN A 197 25.49 -6.82 -2.59
C ASN A 197 26.69 -6.31 -3.40
N MET A 198 27.79 -7.07 -3.37
CA MET A 198 29.03 -6.79 -4.12
C MET A 198 28.86 -6.82 -5.65
N LEU A 199 27.66 -7.14 -6.16
CA LEU A 199 27.30 -7.09 -7.58
C LEU A 199 26.81 -5.71 -8.06
N ASN A 200 26.54 -4.76 -7.15
CA ASN A 200 26.23 -3.36 -7.48
C ASN A 200 27.41 -2.41 -7.24
N ALA A 201 28.55 -2.93 -6.76
CA ALA A 201 29.80 -2.17 -6.59
C ALA A 201 30.74 -2.26 -7.81
N ILE A 202 30.28 -2.85 -8.92
CA ILE A 202 30.96 -2.76 -10.21
C ILE A 202 30.27 -1.63 -11.00
N PRO A 203 30.95 -0.50 -11.24
CA PRO A 203 30.45 0.51 -12.16
C PRO A 203 30.15 -0.16 -13.50
N LYS A 204 28.87 -0.16 -13.92
CA LYS A 204 28.50 -0.65 -15.25
C LYS A 204 29.15 0.27 -16.28
N GLY A 205 30.25 -0.18 -16.89
CA GLY A 205 30.80 0.43 -18.10
C GLY A 205 32.23 0.96 -18.03
N ILE A 206 33.16 0.25 -17.38
CA ILE A 206 34.57 0.34 -17.81
C ILE A 206 34.87 -0.93 -18.60
N ASP A 207 34.86 -0.81 -19.93
CA ASP A 207 35.34 -1.84 -20.83
C ASP A 207 36.86 -1.99 -20.66
N PRO A 208 37.37 -3.12 -20.13
CA PRO A 208 38.80 -3.31 -19.87
C PRO A 208 39.66 -3.21 -21.14
N MET A 209 39.07 -3.39 -22.32
CA MET A 209 39.77 -3.32 -23.60
C MET A 209 39.90 -1.89 -24.15
N ARG A 210 39.33 -0.88 -23.47
CA ARG A 210 39.38 0.54 -23.90
C ARG A 210 40.17 1.45 -22.97
N MET A 211 40.95 0.89 -22.04
CA MET A 211 41.83 1.66 -21.17
C MET A 211 43.00 2.23 -22.00
N ARG A 212 42.84 3.43 -22.57
CA ARG A 212 43.93 4.16 -23.22
C ARG A 212 44.87 4.70 -22.14
N PRO A 213 46.16 4.34 -22.14
CA PRO A 213 47.13 4.97 -21.24
C PRO A 213 47.26 6.45 -21.60
N ASP A 214 47.08 7.34 -20.62
CA ASP A 214 47.36 8.77 -20.81
C ASP A 214 48.88 8.98 -20.91
N ARG A 215 49.33 9.38 -22.11
CA ARG A 215 50.75 9.61 -22.40
C ARG A 215 51.26 10.97 -21.92
N ARG A 216 50.44 11.78 -21.23
CA ARG A 216 50.88 13.07 -20.68
C ARG A 216 51.66 13.01 -19.37
N GLY A 217 51.77 11.83 -18.74
CA GLY A 217 52.59 11.63 -17.53
C GLY A 217 53.97 10.98 -17.76
N MET A 218 54.37 10.73 -19.01
CA MET A 218 55.62 10.02 -19.34
C MET A 218 56.74 10.94 -19.87
N ARG A 219 56.77 12.21 -19.46
CA ARG A 219 57.87 13.13 -19.77
C ARG A 219 58.42 13.75 -18.50
#